data_AF-A0A6C0BSJ9-F1
#
_entry.id   AF-A0A6C0BSJ9-F1
#
_cell.length_a   1.000
_cell.length_b   1.000
_cell.length_c   1.000
_cell.angle_alpha   90.00
_cell.angle_beta   90.00
_cell.angle_gamma   90.00
#
_symmetry.space_group_name_H-M   'P 1'
#
loop_
_entity.id
_entity.type
_entity.pdbx_description
1 polymer ?
#
loop_
_entity_poly.entity_id
_entity_poly.type
_entity_poly.pdbx_seq_one_letter_code
_entity_poly.pdbx_strand_id
1 'polypeptide(L)'
;MSTIKVMLAKEYTKGMKGSKEESEYSQPPLGWRMSEKYDGYRTILAYDEDGNPHFYSRTGKEFNAPEWFYNAMPSNKTLKGRMIDGELWAGRENFQLMGTVRKKVPVPEEWIDIRFVVYDITNLDKVFIERIKDLQKIVKLTKEKWNTITKKNMEYPFNNLECPISFTEQKKITSHKMMDEFYQSIISNGGEGIMIKRPDSIYKDGRSSDMLKYKPSFDREAEIIDYKPGKGKYYGFLGGLVCRPLKNCDTYMTRDEDDDHIFTLSGMDDEVRENYMETHPKGTIITYECSGWTDKGIPRFARYLRKRTDIILKETDYDTNQNLEKIITIFTEIEKNHLLNKDYFRGKVYTKVLKGLKKLKNDSDLTDSKISSIEGIGKGTKEKIREIISTGTCNEYKKIQKNKKEIDLHELFQKIHGVGPGCAQKLIDLGYETIEDIREDTEHVNYLNDVQLKGLQYFEDINLRIPHLEIKKHEKYLKKTLNEIDPNSELTISGSYRRKKKDSGDIDILLKSESSDTYELFISRLIKDGYIRDTLAHGQKKFMGMSNLNTKNYPNRRIDIMYTSPDEYPFAVLYFTGSAEFNVKMRNDLLERGYTLNEYGVNFTDSSKKFTKKFKTEKEIFKYFDYEYLKPEER
;
A
#
# COMPACT_ATOMS: atom_id res chain seq x y z
N MET A 1 6.92 -8.81 47.06
CA MET A 1 7.11 -9.28 45.66
C MET A 1 8.58 -9.57 45.41
N SER A 2 8.90 -10.79 44.98
CA SER A 2 10.26 -11.12 44.51
C SER A 2 10.61 -10.22 43.32
N THR A 3 11.87 -9.78 43.25
CA THR A 3 12.37 -8.98 42.13
C THR A 3 12.15 -9.73 40.82
N ILE A 4 11.44 -9.10 39.88
CA ILE A 4 11.19 -9.66 38.55
C ILE A 4 12.54 -9.85 37.86
N LYS A 5 12.93 -11.11 37.64
CA LYS A 5 14.15 -11.46 36.93
C LYS A 5 13.92 -11.35 35.43
N VAL A 6 14.81 -10.64 34.73
CA VAL A 6 14.71 -10.43 33.29
C VAL A 6 16.05 -10.72 32.63
N MET A 7 16.08 -11.79 31.84
CA MET A 7 17.24 -12.12 31.02
C MET A 7 17.32 -11.15 29.84
N LEU A 8 18.51 -10.60 29.57
CA LEU A 8 18.75 -9.66 28.47
C LEU A 8 19.75 -10.24 27.47
N ALA A 9 19.52 -9.95 26.18
CA ALA A 9 20.34 -10.50 25.11
C ALA A 9 21.62 -9.70 24.84
N LYS A 10 22.70 -10.41 24.49
CA LYS A 10 23.88 -9.84 23.81
C LYS A 10 23.68 -9.78 22.30
N GLU A 11 24.49 -9.00 21.61
CA GLU A 11 24.53 -9.04 20.14
C GLU A 11 25.22 -10.32 19.68
N TYR A 12 24.71 -10.96 18.62
CA TYR A 12 25.38 -12.06 17.95
C TYR A 12 26.41 -11.52 16.98
N THR A 13 27.65 -12.00 17.09
CA THR A 13 28.71 -11.76 16.12
C THR A 13 29.25 -13.09 15.62
N LYS A 14 29.50 -13.20 14.31
CA LYS A 14 30.01 -14.42 13.69
C LYS A 14 31.35 -14.82 14.35
N GLY A 15 31.44 -16.08 14.80
CA GLY A 15 32.63 -16.60 15.48
C GLY A 15 32.74 -16.28 16.97
N MET A 16 31.71 -15.71 17.60
CA MET A 16 31.71 -15.52 19.06
C MET A 16 31.66 -16.85 19.82
N LYS A 17 32.32 -16.89 20.98
CA LYS A 17 32.22 -18.02 21.91
C LYS A 17 31.01 -17.88 22.86
N GLY A 18 30.37 -18.99 23.17
CA GLY A 18 29.30 -19.10 24.17
C GLY A 18 29.82 -19.04 25.61
N SER A 19 28.91 -19.13 26.59
CA SER A 19 29.22 -19.00 28.03
C SER A 19 29.94 -20.20 28.67
N LYS A 20 29.91 -21.38 28.05
CA LYS A 20 30.59 -22.60 28.54
C LYS A 20 31.36 -23.24 27.39
N GLU A 21 32.68 -23.32 27.53
CA GLU A 21 33.56 -23.85 26.49
C GLU A 21 33.44 -25.37 26.30
N GLU A 22 33.03 -26.13 27.33
CA GLU A 22 32.98 -27.61 27.32
C GLU A 22 31.64 -28.23 26.85
N SER A 23 30.69 -27.44 26.36
CA SER A 23 29.39 -27.95 25.90
C SER A 23 29.33 -28.05 24.38
N GLU A 24 28.50 -28.97 23.84
CA GLU A 24 28.19 -29.02 22.40
C GLU A 24 27.62 -27.68 21.87
N TYR A 25 27.13 -26.82 22.76
CA TYR A 25 26.60 -25.49 22.45
C TYR A 25 27.61 -24.35 22.68
N SER A 26 28.91 -24.65 22.81
CA SER A 26 29.96 -23.66 23.08
C SER A 26 30.20 -22.65 21.95
N GLN A 27 29.79 -22.97 20.72
CA GLN A 27 29.93 -22.12 19.53
C GLN A 27 28.55 -21.80 18.93
N PRO A 28 27.92 -20.66 19.28
CA PRO A 28 26.72 -20.20 18.58
C PRO A 28 27.00 -19.97 17.09
N PRO A 29 26.01 -20.14 16.20
CA PRO A 29 24.60 -20.37 16.50
C PRO A 29 24.18 -21.84 16.32
N LEU A 30 25.07 -22.73 15.87
CA LEU A 30 24.71 -24.10 15.51
C LEU A 30 24.18 -24.88 16.72
N GLY A 31 23.06 -25.58 16.53
CA GLY A 31 22.36 -26.32 17.58
C GLY A 31 21.46 -25.46 18.48
N TRP A 32 21.63 -24.13 18.49
CA TRP A 32 20.80 -23.22 19.28
C TRP A 32 19.39 -23.07 18.69
N ARG A 33 18.50 -22.42 19.45
CA ARG A 33 17.14 -22.13 18.99
C ARG A 33 17.04 -20.69 18.48
N MET A 34 16.50 -20.50 17.29
CA MET A 34 16.16 -19.18 16.78
C MET A 34 14.65 -18.94 16.81
N SER A 35 14.28 -17.68 16.98
CA SER A 35 12.91 -17.19 16.83
C SER A 35 12.88 -15.74 16.34
N GLU A 36 11.71 -15.25 15.93
CA GLU A 36 11.55 -13.83 15.60
C GLU A 36 11.88 -12.95 16.83
N LYS A 37 12.55 -11.83 16.56
CA LYS A 37 12.68 -10.73 17.50
C LYS A 37 11.55 -9.74 17.18
N TYR A 38 10.63 -9.64 18.12
CA TYR A 38 9.56 -8.65 18.09
C TYR A 38 10.08 -7.26 18.53
N ASP A 39 9.35 -6.24 18.11
CA ASP A 39 9.64 -4.81 18.32
C ASP A 39 8.65 -4.15 19.31
N GLY A 40 7.88 -4.90 20.08
CA GLY A 40 6.93 -4.40 21.06
C GLY A 40 7.50 -4.09 22.45
N TYR A 41 6.64 -4.11 23.48
CA TYR A 41 7.03 -3.88 24.88
C TYR A 41 7.21 -5.19 25.65
N ARG A 42 8.47 -5.46 26.02
CA ARG A 42 8.84 -6.60 26.87
C ARG A 42 8.03 -6.61 28.16
N THR A 43 7.36 -7.73 28.42
CA THR A 43 6.36 -7.86 29.49
C THR A 43 6.43 -9.24 30.16
N ILE A 44 6.34 -9.25 31.49
CA ILE A 44 6.21 -10.45 32.31
C ILE A 44 4.76 -10.55 32.80
N LEU A 45 4.08 -11.65 32.47
CA LEU A 45 2.79 -11.99 33.07
C LEU A 45 3.06 -12.75 34.38
N ALA A 46 2.58 -12.19 35.49
CA ALA A 46 2.65 -12.78 36.82
C ALA A 46 1.29 -12.68 37.51
N TYR A 47 1.14 -13.40 38.60
CA TYR A 47 -0.06 -13.39 39.43
C TYR A 47 0.29 -12.89 40.83
N ASP A 48 -0.59 -12.08 41.42
CA ASP A 48 -0.47 -11.66 42.82
C ASP A 48 -0.85 -12.82 43.78
N GLU A 49 -0.82 -12.54 45.08
CA GLU A 49 -1.16 -13.53 46.13
C GLU A 49 -2.65 -13.93 46.09
N ASP A 50 -3.52 -13.04 45.61
CA ASP A 50 -4.96 -13.26 45.44
C ASP A 50 -5.30 -14.02 44.13
N GLY A 51 -4.31 -14.20 43.25
CA GLY A 51 -4.47 -14.90 41.99
C GLY A 51 -5.01 -14.04 40.84
N ASN A 52 -4.84 -12.72 40.91
CA ASN A 52 -5.12 -11.77 39.82
C ASN A 52 -3.91 -11.64 38.87
N PRO A 53 -4.13 -11.58 37.55
CA PRO A 53 -3.06 -11.41 36.57
C PRO A 53 -2.56 -9.96 36.50
N HIS A 54 -1.24 -9.81 36.35
CA HIS A 54 -0.59 -8.51 36.14
C HIS A 54 0.47 -8.60 35.05
N PHE A 55 0.56 -7.57 34.22
CA PHE A 55 1.60 -7.40 33.23
C PHE A 55 2.66 -6.42 33.72
N TYR A 56 3.89 -6.87 33.88
CA TYR A 56 5.00 -6.03 34.34
C TYR A 56 6.03 -5.79 33.24
N SER A 57 6.45 -4.55 33.07
CA SER A 57 7.61 -4.18 32.27
C SER A 57 8.91 -4.72 32.88
N ARG A 58 9.99 -4.65 32.11
CA ARG A 58 11.35 -5.04 32.56
C ARG A 58 11.84 -4.33 33.82
N THR A 59 11.32 -3.14 34.13
CA THR A 59 11.70 -2.35 35.32
C THR A 59 10.69 -2.51 36.46
N GLY A 60 9.75 -3.45 36.34
CA GLY A 60 8.71 -3.72 37.34
C GLY A 60 7.53 -2.74 37.32
N LYS A 61 7.45 -1.83 36.35
CA LYS A 61 6.27 -0.98 36.16
C LYS A 61 5.15 -1.78 35.50
N GLU A 62 3.94 -1.68 36.02
CA GLU A 62 2.76 -2.36 35.49
C GLU A 62 2.22 -1.75 34.18
N PHE A 63 1.69 -2.60 33.31
CA PHE A 63 0.89 -2.27 32.13
C PHE A 63 -0.57 -2.64 32.39
N ASN A 64 -1.47 -1.68 32.25
CA ASN A 64 -2.90 -1.89 32.51
C ASN A 64 -3.59 -2.38 31.23
N ALA A 65 -4.03 -3.63 31.21
CA ALA A 65 -4.82 -4.21 30.13
C ALA A 65 -6.33 -4.15 30.45
N PRO A 66 -7.21 -4.13 29.42
CA PRO A 66 -8.66 -4.22 29.63
C PRO A 66 -9.05 -5.62 30.13
N GLU A 67 -10.20 -5.71 30.80
CA GLU A 67 -10.66 -6.94 31.45
C GLU A 67 -10.74 -8.14 30.49
N TRP A 68 -11.25 -7.93 29.27
CA TRP A 68 -11.36 -9.00 28.27
C TRP A 68 -9.99 -9.60 27.91
N PHE A 69 -8.94 -8.78 27.91
CA PHE A 69 -7.59 -9.22 27.58
C PHE A 69 -6.98 -10.03 28.72
N TYR A 70 -7.22 -9.65 29.99
CA TYR A 70 -6.87 -10.46 31.14
C TYR A 70 -7.63 -11.80 31.17
N ASN A 71 -8.91 -11.80 30.81
CA ASN A 71 -9.72 -13.01 30.70
C ASN A 71 -9.19 -14.00 29.64
N ALA A 72 -8.42 -13.51 28.67
CA ALA A 72 -7.75 -14.32 27.67
C ALA A 72 -6.44 -14.99 28.13
N MET A 73 -5.93 -14.61 29.31
CA MET A 73 -4.65 -15.12 29.83
C MET A 73 -4.79 -16.47 30.56
N PRO A 74 -3.71 -17.28 30.64
CA PRO A 74 -3.72 -18.54 31.37
C PRO A 74 -4.00 -18.34 32.85
N SER A 75 -5.07 -18.95 33.39
CA SER A 75 -5.40 -18.82 34.82
C SER A 75 -4.25 -19.20 35.75
N ASN A 76 -4.24 -18.64 36.97
CA ASN A 76 -3.22 -18.98 37.98
C ASN A 76 -3.10 -20.51 38.21
N LYS A 77 -4.22 -21.24 38.22
CA LYS A 77 -4.25 -22.71 38.30
C LYS A 77 -3.50 -23.40 37.14
N THR A 78 -3.58 -22.83 35.94
CA THR A 78 -2.86 -23.33 34.75
C THR A 78 -1.36 -23.03 34.85
N LEU A 79 -0.99 -21.86 35.36
CA LEU A 79 0.41 -21.46 35.52
C LEU A 79 1.11 -22.14 36.68
N LYS A 80 0.39 -22.47 37.77
CA LYS A 80 0.96 -23.04 39.00
C LYS A 80 2.10 -22.16 39.54
N GLY A 81 1.87 -20.86 39.63
CA GLY A 81 2.85 -19.86 40.10
C GLY A 81 3.97 -19.52 39.10
N ARG A 82 3.93 -20.04 37.87
CA ARG A 82 4.92 -19.70 36.84
C ARG A 82 4.70 -18.29 36.29
N MET A 83 5.79 -17.59 36.03
CA MET A 83 5.82 -16.27 35.41
C MET A 83 6.19 -16.41 33.93
N ILE A 84 5.38 -15.85 33.04
CA ILE A 84 5.58 -15.97 31.60
C ILE A 84 6.31 -14.73 31.07
N ASP A 85 7.37 -14.99 30.33
CA ASP A 85 8.15 -13.97 29.64
C ASP A 85 7.68 -13.83 28.18
N GLY A 86 7.33 -12.61 27.80
CA GLY A 86 6.77 -12.32 26.50
C GLY A 86 6.81 -10.84 26.13
N GLU A 87 6.12 -10.49 25.07
CA GLU A 87 6.07 -9.14 24.55
C GLU A 87 4.63 -8.78 24.18
N LEU A 88 4.20 -7.58 24.56
CA LEU A 88 2.98 -7.00 24.03
C LEU A 88 3.33 -6.38 22.68
N TRP A 89 2.62 -6.76 21.63
CA TRP A 89 3.00 -6.51 20.24
C TRP A 89 1.79 -6.25 19.34
N ALA A 90 1.83 -5.20 18.53
CA ALA A 90 0.74 -4.75 17.65
C ALA A 90 0.88 -5.22 16.19
N GLY A 91 1.79 -6.16 15.92
CA GLY A 91 2.14 -6.56 14.56
C GLY A 91 3.34 -5.79 14.01
N ARG A 92 3.82 -6.22 12.84
CA ARG A 92 4.99 -5.62 12.17
C ARG A 92 4.65 -4.22 11.68
N GLU A 93 5.64 -3.34 11.70
CA GLU A 93 5.52 -1.93 11.27
C GLU A 93 4.49 -1.09 12.02
N ASN A 94 3.90 -1.63 13.08
CA ASN A 94 2.85 -0.97 13.88
C ASN A 94 3.37 -0.46 15.24
N PHE A 95 4.67 -0.19 15.36
CA PHE A 95 5.27 0.23 16.63
C PHE A 95 4.60 1.49 17.22
N GLN A 96 4.09 2.40 16.39
CA GLN A 96 3.39 3.59 16.85
C GLN A 96 2.13 3.27 17.67
N LEU A 97 1.42 2.17 17.34
CA LEU A 97 0.24 1.71 18.08
C LEU A 97 0.59 1.23 19.49
N MET A 98 1.87 0.93 19.77
CA MET A 98 2.32 0.54 21.11
C MET A 98 2.21 1.68 22.14
N GLY A 99 1.82 2.90 21.74
CA GLY A 99 1.34 3.92 22.66
C GLY A 99 0.20 3.43 23.57
N THR A 100 -0.68 2.56 23.06
CA THR A 100 -1.85 2.02 23.75
C THR A 100 -1.51 1.32 25.07
N VAL A 101 -0.50 0.44 25.09
CA VAL A 101 -0.18 -0.37 26.29
C VAL A 101 0.39 0.44 27.44
N ARG A 102 0.77 1.71 27.20
CA ARG A 102 1.33 2.61 28.22
C ARG A 102 0.28 3.51 28.87
N LYS A 103 -0.97 3.49 28.40
CA LYS A 103 -2.05 4.30 28.97
C LYS A 103 -2.34 3.84 30.39
N LYS A 104 -2.62 4.80 31.29
CA LYS A 104 -3.00 4.49 32.68
C LYS A 104 -4.37 3.83 32.76
N VAL A 105 -5.32 4.29 31.94
CA VAL A 105 -6.64 3.71 31.79
C VAL A 105 -6.70 3.06 30.41
N PRO A 106 -6.83 1.72 30.31
CA PRO A 106 -6.92 1.06 29.01
C PRO A 106 -8.25 1.36 28.33
N VAL A 107 -8.22 1.51 27.01
CA VAL A 107 -9.41 1.58 26.15
C VAL A 107 -9.59 0.20 25.52
N PRO A 108 -10.66 -0.57 25.84
CA PRO A 108 -10.82 -1.95 25.40
C PRO A 108 -10.64 -2.20 23.90
N GLU A 109 -11.11 -1.28 23.06
CA GLU A 109 -11.11 -1.37 21.60
C GLU A 109 -9.70 -1.20 21.01
N GLU A 110 -8.85 -0.39 21.63
CA GLU A 110 -7.47 -0.18 21.16
C GLU A 110 -6.58 -1.41 21.36
N TRP A 111 -7.01 -2.37 22.19
CA TRP A 111 -6.28 -3.60 22.49
C TRP A 111 -6.61 -4.75 21.53
N ILE A 112 -7.56 -4.57 20.60
CA ILE A 112 -8.01 -5.61 19.65
C ILE A 112 -6.83 -6.18 18.84
N ASP A 113 -5.93 -5.31 18.39
CA ASP A 113 -4.76 -5.67 17.57
C ASP A 113 -3.52 -6.03 18.41
N ILE A 114 -3.59 -5.89 19.73
CA ILE A 114 -2.48 -6.24 20.62
C ILE A 114 -2.45 -7.75 20.82
N ARG A 115 -1.25 -8.32 20.76
CA ARG A 115 -0.95 -9.71 21.05
C ARG A 115 0.05 -9.82 22.19
N PHE A 116 -0.06 -10.87 22.99
CA PHE A 116 0.97 -11.26 23.96
C PHE A 116 1.74 -12.45 23.40
N VAL A 117 2.86 -12.16 22.72
CA VAL A 117 3.75 -13.18 22.14
C VAL A 117 4.73 -13.66 23.21
N VAL A 118 4.68 -14.95 23.56
CA VAL A 118 5.43 -15.51 24.70
C VAL A 118 6.57 -16.42 24.23
N TYR A 119 7.68 -16.46 24.97
CA TYR A 119 8.87 -17.22 24.57
C TYR A 119 9.71 -17.81 25.70
N ASP A 120 9.40 -17.57 26.98
CA ASP A 120 10.08 -18.24 28.10
C ASP A 120 9.24 -18.26 29.39
N ILE A 121 9.72 -18.98 30.40
CA ILE A 121 9.20 -19.00 31.77
C ILE A 121 10.36 -18.59 32.69
N THR A 122 10.21 -17.52 33.47
CA THR A 122 11.35 -16.89 34.16
C THR A 122 11.74 -17.56 35.48
N ASN A 123 10.80 -18.24 36.12
CA ASN A 123 10.94 -18.79 37.47
C ASN A 123 10.82 -20.33 37.52
N LEU A 124 11.17 -21.00 36.41
CA LEU A 124 11.20 -22.46 36.34
C LEU A 124 12.66 -22.95 36.28
N ASP A 125 13.08 -23.70 37.30
CA ASP A 125 14.43 -24.25 37.40
C ASP A 125 14.60 -25.48 36.47
N LYS A 126 14.62 -25.20 35.18
CA LYS A 126 14.82 -26.17 34.08
C LYS A 126 15.60 -25.51 32.96
N VAL A 127 16.20 -26.30 32.09
CA VAL A 127 16.86 -25.81 30.87
C VAL A 127 15.84 -25.25 29.87
N PHE A 128 16.28 -24.36 28.99
CA PHE A 128 15.41 -23.63 28.06
C PHE A 128 14.48 -24.54 27.24
N ILE A 129 14.98 -25.66 26.70
CA ILE A 129 14.15 -26.60 25.91
C ILE A 129 12.99 -27.20 26.71
N GLU A 130 13.15 -27.42 28.01
CA GLU A 130 12.07 -27.94 28.84
C GLU A 130 11.08 -26.84 29.23
N ARG A 131 11.57 -25.62 29.48
CA ARG A 131 10.71 -24.46 29.76
C ARG A 131 9.78 -24.16 28.59
N ILE A 132 10.29 -24.18 27.36
CA ILE A 132 9.44 -23.92 26.17
C ILE A 132 8.42 -25.04 25.92
N LYS A 133 8.73 -26.30 26.24
CA LYS A 133 7.74 -27.40 26.16
C LYS A 133 6.59 -27.18 27.13
N ASP A 134 6.89 -26.73 28.36
CA ASP A 134 5.87 -26.40 29.35
C ASP A 134 5.07 -25.15 28.93
N LEU A 135 5.72 -24.14 28.36
CA LEU A 135 5.06 -22.94 27.84
C LEU A 135 4.12 -23.24 26.67
N GLN A 136 4.53 -24.10 25.73
CA GLN A 136 3.69 -24.54 24.60
C GLN A 136 2.40 -25.20 25.09
N LYS A 137 2.48 -26.06 26.11
CA LYS A 137 1.30 -26.70 26.72
C LYS A 137 0.37 -25.67 27.35
N ILE A 138 0.92 -24.69 28.08
CA ILE A 138 0.14 -23.61 28.69
C ILE A 138 -0.60 -22.80 27.62
N VAL A 139 0.09 -22.37 26.56
CA VAL A 139 -0.53 -21.58 25.47
C VAL A 139 -1.61 -22.39 24.76
N LYS A 140 -1.37 -23.68 24.48
CA LYS A 140 -2.37 -24.56 23.86
C LYS A 140 -3.66 -24.64 24.69
N LEU A 141 -3.55 -24.97 25.97
CA LEU A 141 -4.70 -25.06 26.87
C LEU A 141 -5.44 -23.72 27.01
N THR A 142 -4.71 -22.62 27.02
CA THR A 142 -5.29 -21.26 27.09
C THR A 142 -6.10 -20.94 25.84
N LYS A 143 -5.56 -21.24 24.65
CA LYS A 143 -6.28 -21.03 23.38
C LYS A 143 -7.53 -21.90 23.27
N GLU A 144 -7.47 -23.15 23.72
CA GLU A 144 -8.63 -24.05 23.76
C GLU A 144 -9.74 -23.49 24.66
N LYS A 145 -9.39 -23.02 25.87
CA LYS A 145 -10.34 -22.37 26.79
C LYS A 145 -10.95 -21.10 26.18
N TRP A 146 -10.12 -20.26 25.56
CA TRP A 146 -10.59 -19.02 24.91
C TRP A 146 -11.65 -19.30 23.85
N ASN A 147 -11.37 -20.26 22.97
CA ASN A 147 -12.24 -20.57 21.84
C ASN A 147 -13.53 -21.30 22.23
N THR A 148 -13.55 -21.99 23.37
CA THR A 148 -14.69 -22.81 23.78
C THR A 148 -15.64 -22.09 24.73
N ILE A 149 -15.11 -21.33 25.69
CA ILE A 149 -15.88 -20.77 26.81
C ILE A 149 -15.73 -19.25 26.86
N THR A 150 -14.50 -18.73 26.97
CA THR A 150 -14.28 -17.34 27.37
C THR A 150 -14.90 -16.35 26.39
N LYS A 151 -14.59 -16.46 25.09
CA LYS A 151 -15.07 -15.48 24.10
C LYS A 151 -16.59 -15.53 23.89
N LYS A 152 -17.22 -16.68 24.12
CA LYS A 152 -18.68 -16.82 23.94
C LYS A 152 -19.49 -16.02 24.97
N ASN A 153 -18.89 -15.73 26.13
CA ASN A 153 -19.52 -14.98 27.21
C ASN A 153 -19.21 -13.47 27.14
N MET A 154 -18.64 -12.99 26.03
CA MET A 154 -18.28 -11.58 25.85
C MET A 154 -19.25 -10.89 24.90
N GLU A 155 -19.28 -9.56 24.99
CA GLU A 155 -20.00 -8.72 24.05
C GLU A 155 -19.23 -8.58 22.73
N TYR A 156 -19.94 -8.18 21.68
CA TYR A 156 -19.32 -7.79 20.41
C TYR A 156 -18.52 -6.49 20.61
N PRO A 157 -17.31 -6.32 20.02
CA PRO A 157 -16.65 -7.22 19.07
C PRO A 157 -15.77 -8.32 19.69
N PHE A 158 -15.62 -8.34 21.02
CA PHE A 158 -14.65 -9.18 21.72
C PHE A 158 -14.94 -10.69 21.60
N ASN A 159 -16.21 -11.06 21.44
CA ASN A 159 -16.63 -12.46 21.25
C ASN A 159 -16.17 -13.10 19.94
N ASN A 160 -15.78 -12.29 18.95
CA ASN A 160 -15.32 -12.75 17.65
C ASN A 160 -13.79 -12.67 17.48
N LEU A 161 -13.04 -12.39 18.55
CA LEU A 161 -11.59 -12.26 18.47
C LEU A 161 -10.86 -13.60 18.53
N GLU A 162 -9.73 -13.67 17.83
CA GLU A 162 -8.73 -14.71 18.07
C GLU A 162 -8.10 -14.54 19.46
N CYS A 163 -7.57 -15.63 20.02
CA CYS A 163 -6.91 -15.57 21.32
C CYS A 163 -5.65 -14.71 21.24
N PRO A 164 -5.51 -13.64 22.04
CA PRO A 164 -4.41 -12.69 21.94
C PRO A 164 -3.07 -13.27 22.40
N ILE A 165 -3.03 -14.36 23.15
CA ILE A 165 -1.79 -15.04 23.53
C ILE A 165 -1.30 -15.95 22.41
N SER A 166 -0.01 -15.89 22.08
CA SER A 166 0.60 -16.77 21.08
C SER A 166 2.01 -17.19 21.48
N PHE A 167 2.38 -18.43 21.15
CA PHE A 167 3.71 -18.95 21.39
C PHE A 167 4.63 -18.57 20.24
N THR A 168 5.81 -18.04 20.58
CA THR A 168 6.84 -17.70 19.60
C THR A 168 7.56 -18.97 19.15
N GLU A 169 7.41 -19.35 17.88
CA GLU A 169 8.03 -20.55 17.32
C GLU A 169 9.57 -20.57 17.52
N GLN A 170 10.10 -21.71 17.96
CA GLN A 170 11.53 -21.91 18.26
C GLN A 170 12.14 -22.97 17.33
N LYS A 171 12.93 -22.55 16.34
CA LYS A 171 13.54 -23.44 15.34
C LYS A 171 14.97 -23.81 15.71
N LYS A 172 15.37 -25.08 15.54
CA LYS A 172 16.78 -25.48 15.72
C LYS A 172 17.61 -24.95 14.55
N ILE A 173 18.72 -24.29 14.85
CA ILE A 173 19.67 -23.84 13.83
C ILE A 173 20.56 -25.02 13.45
N THR A 174 20.36 -25.58 12.26
CA THR A 174 21.17 -26.71 11.75
C THR A 174 22.31 -26.24 10.85
N SER A 175 22.20 -25.04 10.27
CA SER A 175 23.26 -24.42 9.45
C SER A 175 23.18 -22.90 9.51
N HIS A 176 24.29 -22.23 9.20
CA HIS A 176 24.31 -20.77 9.03
C HIS A 176 23.36 -20.32 7.92
N LYS A 177 23.33 -21.04 6.79
CA LYS A 177 22.43 -20.75 5.67
C LYS A 177 20.96 -20.75 6.10
N MET A 178 20.52 -21.74 6.88
CA MET A 178 19.15 -21.80 7.40
C MET A 178 18.84 -20.60 8.31
N MET A 179 19.79 -20.19 9.15
CA MET A 179 19.63 -19.01 10.00
C MET A 179 19.54 -17.74 9.16
N ASP A 180 20.39 -17.59 8.15
CA ASP A 180 20.39 -16.44 7.25
C ASP A 180 19.09 -16.36 6.44
N GLU A 181 18.60 -17.48 5.90
CA GLU A 181 17.31 -17.55 5.19
C GLU A 181 16.13 -17.18 6.10
N PHE A 182 16.13 -17.68 7.34
CA PHE A 182 15.10 -17.33 8.32
C PHE A 182 15.17 -15.84 8.69
N TYR A 183 16.38 -15.33 8.96
CA TYR A 183 16.61 -13.91 9.22
C TYR A 183 16.13 -13.03 8.07
N GLN A 184 16.55 -13.31 6.84
CA GLN A 184 16.11 -12.57 5.65
C GLN A 184 14.60 -12.63 5.44
N SER A 185 13.97 -13.77 5.72
CA SER A 185 12.51 -13.88 5.68
C SER A 185 11.83 -12.97 6.72
N ILE A 186 12.38 -12.84 7.93
CA ILE A 186 11.85 -11.92 8.93
C ILE A 186 12.00 -10.46 8.48
N ILE A 187 13.20 -10.06 8.02
CA ILE A 187 13.46 -8.69 7.59
C ILE A 187 12.63 -8.29 6.37
N SER A 188 12.56 -9.15 5.34
CA SER A 188 11.78 -8.89 4.12
C SER A 188 10.27 -8.75 4.35
N ASN A 189 9.77 -9.24 5.47
CA ASN A 189 8.38 -9.08 5.87
C ASN A 189 8.19 -8.02 6.98
N GLY A 190 9.17 -7.13 7.22
CA GLY A 190 9.06 -6.00 8.15
C GLY A 190 9.37 -6.31 9.63
N GLY A 191 9.98 -7.46 9.94
CA GLY A 191 10.35 -7.81 11.32
C GLY A 191 11.70 -7.22 11.78
N GLU A 192 11.94 -7.12 13.09
CA GLU A 192 13.15 -6.46 13.63
C GLU A 192 14.42 -7.30 13.49
N GLY A 193 14.31 -8.63 13.46
CA GLY A 193 15.44 -9.54 13.44
C GLY A 193 15.11 -10.86 14.12
N ILE A 194 16.13 -11.55 14.63
CA ILE A 194 15.96 -12.85 15.29
C ILE A 194 16.61 -12.89 16.66
N MET A 195 16.02 -13.67 17.56
CA MET A 195 16.57 -14.03 18.87
C MET A 195 17.17 -15.43 18.77
N ILE A 196 18.33 -15.65 19.39
CA ILE A 196 19.04 -16.93 19.38
C ILE A 196 19.30 -17.35 20.83
N LYS A 197 18.75 -18.49 21.25
CA LYS A 197 18.78 -18.95 22.64
C LYS A 197 19.45 -20.30 22.76
N ARG A 198 20.30 -20.43 23.77
CA ARG A 198 21.05 -21.64 24.07
C ARG A 198 20.13 -22.73 24.67
N PRO A 199 20.11 -23.96 24.12
CA PRO A 199 19.13 -24.99 24.52
C PRO A 199 19.21 -25.44 25.98
N ASP A 200 20.43 -25.61 26.51
CA ASP A 200 20.72 -26.09 27.87
C ASP A 200 20.86 -24.95 28.90
N SER A 201 20.45 -23.72 28.55
CA SER A 201 20.60 -22.56 29.44
C SER A 201 19.54 -22.49 30.53
N ILE A 202 19.97 -22.09 31.73
CA ILE A 202 19.09 -21.70 32.84
C ILE A 202 18.72 -20.22 32.67
N TYR A 203 17.50 -19.86 33.03
CA TYR A 203 17.07 -18.46 33.03
C TYR A 203 17.85 -17.67 34.09
N LYS A 204 18.53 -16.60 33.68
CA LYS A 204 19.36 -15.76 34.55
C LYS A 204 18.93 -14.31 34.46
N ASP A 205 19.00 -13.61 35.58
CA ASP A 205 18.76 -12.18 35.60
C ASP A 205 19.93 -11.41 34.97
N GLY A 206 19.61 -10.33 34.25
CA GLY A 206 20.60 -9.49 33.58
C GLY A 206 21.07 -10.00 32.21
N ARG A 207 22.12 -9.36 31.69
CA ARG A 207 22.60 -9.62 30.32
C ARG A 207 23.40 -10.92 30.24
N SER A 208 22.98 -11.83 29.37
CA SER A 208 23.57 -13.16 29.22
C SER A 208 24.07 -13.42 27.81
N SER A 209 25.16 -14.19 27.68
CA SER A 209 25.63 -14.74 26.40
C SER A 209 24.85 -16.00 25.97
N ASP A 210 23.96 -16.52 26.82
CA ASP A 210 23.08 -17.64 26.49
C ASP A 210 21.82 -17.21 25.72
N MET A 211 21.61 -15.91 25.58
CA MET A 211 20.56 -15.32 24.77
C MET A 211 21.17 -14.20 23.92
N LEU A 212 21.05 -14.33 22.61
CA LEU A 212 21.62 -13.43 21.63
C LEU A 212 20.51 -12.83 20.77
N LYS A 213 20.80 -11.70 20.15
CA LYS A 213 19.96 -11.08 19.13
C LYS A 213 20.80 -10.84 17.89
N TYR A 214 20.19 -11.00 16.73
CA TYR A 214 20.79 -10.73 15.44
C TYR A 214 19.79 -9.90 14.64
N LYS A 215 20.16 -8.64 14.38
CA LYS A 215 19.30 -7.68 13.70
C LYS A 215 20.10 -6.81 12.75
N PRO A 216 19.45 -6.13 11.79
CA PRO A 216 20.13 -5.18 10.94
C PRO A 216 20.78 -4.12 11.81
N SER A 217 22.07 -3.93 11.57
CA SER A 217 22.83 -2.82 12.08
C SER A 217 23.28 -2.03 10.88
N PHE A 218 22.83 -0.78 10.78
CA PHE A 218 23.21 0.10 9.70
C PHE A 218 24.27 1.03 10.25
N ASP A 219 25.48 0.96 9.71
CA ASP A 219 26.43 2.04 9.86
C ASP A 219 26.19 3.09 8.78
N ARG A 220 26.29 4.35 9.17
CA ARG A 220 26.11 5.51 8.31
C ARG A 220 27.02 6.62 8.79
N GLU A 221 27.15 7.63 7.95
CA GLU A 221 27.95 8.79 8.22
C GLU A 221 27.09 9.99 8.56
N ALA A 222 27.60 10.82 9.47
CA ALA A 222 26.98 12.06 9.87
C ALA A 222 28.05 13.12 10.14
N GLU A 223 27.67 14.38 9.98
CA GLU A 223 28.46 15.54 10.39
C GLU A 223 28.00 16.00 11.77
N ILE A 224 28.94 16.26 12.68
CA ILE A 224 28.64 16.85 13.99
C ILE A 224 28.30 18.32 13.79
N ILE A 225 27.09 18.73 14.19
CA ILE A 225 26.62 20.12 14.06
C ILE A 225 26.44 20.81 15.42
N ASP A 226 26.21 20.05 16.49
CA ASP A 226 26.10 20.59 17.84
C ASP A 226 26.35 19.55 18.94
N TYR A 227 26.25 19.98 20.21
CA TYR A 227 26.51 19.14 21.38
C TYR A 227 25.36 19.19 22.38
N LYS A 228 25.12 18.06 23.06
CA LYS A 228 24.17 17.98 24.17
C LYS A 228 24.92 17.80 25.50
N PRO A 229 24.70 18.65 26.51
CA PRO A 229 25.37 18.53 27.80
C PRO A 229 24.95 17.26 28.55
N GLY A 230 25.89 16.64 29.26
CA GLY A 230 25.65 15.46 30.07
C GLY A 230 24.87 15.76 31.36
N LYS A 231 24.24 14.72 31.90
CA LYS A 231 23.49 14.75 33.17
C LYS A 231 23.98 13.63 34.08
N GLY A 232 23.74 13.76 35.39
CA GLY A 232 24.15 12.76 36.37
C GLY A 232 25.67 12.59 36.41
N LYS A 233 26.17 11.36 36.25
CA LYS A 233 27.63 11.07 36.25
C LYS A 233 28.42 11.79 35.15
N TYR A 234 27.75 12.30 34.12
CA TYR A 234 28.35 13.05 33.02
C TYR A 234 28.07 14.57 33.10
N TYR A 235 27.66 15.08 34.26
CA TYR A 235 27.50 16.53 34.44
C TYR A 235 28.85 17.25 34.22
N GLY A 236 28.85 18.30 33.41
CA GLY A 236 30.07 19.01 32.98
C GLY A 236 30.78 18.40 31.76
N PHE A 237 30.38 17.20 31.32
CA PHE A 237 30.97 16.51 30.17
C PHE A 237 29.97 16.37 29.01
N LEU A 238 30.43 15.86 27.86
CA LEU A 238 29.54 15.58 26.72
C LEU A 238 28.48 14.55 27.10
N GLY A 239 27.20 14.88 26.87
CA GLY A 239 26.07 13.97 26.99
C GLY A 239 25.82 13.19 25.71
N GLY A 240 25.81 13.89 24.56
CA GLY A 240 25.57 13.34 23.23
C GLY A 240 26.03 14.28 22.12
N LEU A 241 26.32 13.73 20.95
CA LEU A 241 26.65 14.50 19.74
C LEU A 241 25.36 14.76 18.95
N VAL A 242 25.09 16.00 18.57
CA VAL A 242 23.99 16.37 17.68
C VAL A 242 24.53 16.39 16.26
N CYS A 243 23.93 15.59 15.39
CA CYS A 243 24.48 15.26 14.09
C CYS A 243 23.45 15.44 12.98
N ARG A 244 23.95 15.81 11.79
CA ARG A 244 23.21 15.81 10.53
C ARG A 244 23.63 14.58 9.70
N PRO A 245 22.69 13.74 9.23
CA PRO A 245 23.04 12.61 8.37
C PRO A 245 23.75 13.05 7.08
N LEU A 246 24.60 12.17 6.54
CA LEU A 246 25.17 12.32 5.21
C LEU A 246 24.53 11.32 4.23
N LYS A 247 24.37 11.76 2.97
CA LYS A 247 23.93 10.93 1.85
C LYS A 247 25.17 10.43 1.11
N ASN A 248 25.24 9.12 0.90
CA ASN A 248 26.33 8.48 0.16
C ASN A 248 26.02 8.53 -1.35
N CYS A 249 26.89 9.18 -2.12
CA CYS A 249 26.81 9.33 -3.58
C CYS A 249 27.92 8.51 -4.28
N ASP A 250 28.28 7.36 -3.69
CA ASP A 250 29.37 6.44 -4.01
C ASP A 250 30.79 7.01 -3.91
N THR A 251 31.09 8.09 -4.63
CA THR A 251 32.44 8.68 -4.73
C THR A 251 32.64 9.90 -3.83
N TYR A 252 31.56 10.42 -3.26
CA TYR A 252 31.54 11.54 -2.31
C TYR A 252 30.29 11.43 -1.44
N MET A 253 30.19 12.28 -0.42
CA MET A 253 28.98 12.41 0.38
C MET A 253 28.40 13.81 0.27
N THR A 254 27.10 13.95 0.46
CA THR A 254 26.41 15.25 0.56
C THR A 254 25.68 15.36 1.88
N ARG A 255 25.38 16.58 2.30
CA ARG A 255 24.62 16.82 3.53
C ARG A 255 23.16 16.50 3.30
N ASP A 256 22.52 15.92 4.32
CA ASP A 256 21.07 15.89 4.33
C ASP A 256 20.52 17.28 4.68
N GLU A 257 19.89 17.93 3.72
CA GLU A 257 19.35 19.30 3.86
C GLU A 257 18.03 19.34 4.65
N ASP A 258 17.49 18.19 5.05
CA ASP A 258 16.30 18.14 5.91
C ASP A 258 16.68 18.27 7.39
N ASP A 259 16.35 19.43 7.98
CA ASP A 259 16.60 19.70 9.39
C ASP A 259 15.76 18.83 10.33
N ASP A 260 14.64 18.25 9.86
CA ASP A 260 13.86 17.29 10.66
C ASP A 260 14.61 15.97 10.87
N HIS A 261 15.67 15.70 10.10
CA HIS A 261 16.50 14.51 10.24
C HIS A 261 17.65 14.67 11.26
N ILE A 262 17.84 15.86 11.83
CA ILE A 262 18.87 16.10 12.85
C ILE A 262 18.60 15.24 14.08
N PHE A 263 19.64 14.57 14.59
CA PHE A 263 19.51 13.61 15.68
C PHE A 263 20.63 13.72 16.72
N THR A 264 20.35 13.24 17.93
CA THR A 264 21.38 13.09 18.97
C THR A 264 21.82 11.64 19.08
N LEU A 265 23.13 11.39 19.03
CA LEU A 265 23.70 10.07 19.26
C LEU A 265 24.50 9.98 20.56
N SER A 266 24.67 8.74 21.01
CA SER A 266 25.36 8.38 22.26
C SER A 266 26.50 7.39 21.96
N GLY A 267 27.04 6.70 22.98
CA GLY A 267 28.00 5.61 22.75
C GLY A 267 29.48 5.99 22.76
N MET A 268 29.80 7.28 22.95
CA MET A 268 31.17 7.74 23.18
C MET A 268 31.68 7.23 24.55
N ASP A 269 32.97 6.88 24.58
CA ASP A 269 33.71 6.56 25.80
C ASP A 269 34.02 7.82 26.63
N ASP A 270 34.63 7.63 27.79
CA ASP A 270 34.88 8.73 28.73
C ASP A 270 35.97 9.69 28.20
N GLU A 271 36.97 9.21 27.45
CA GLU A 271 38.01 10.04 26.84
C GLU A 271 37.43 11.04 25.82
N VAL A 272 36.55 10.56 24.93
CA VAL A 272 35.85 11.44 23.99
C VAL A 272 34.93 12.40 24.73
N ARG A 273 34.26 11.97 25.82
CA ARG A 273 33.35 12.83 26.58
C ARG A 273 34.04 13.99 27.27
N GLU A 274 35.27 13.79 27.70
CA GLU A 274 36.10 14.79 28.37
C GLU A 274 36.67 15.81 27.37
N ASN A 275 37.08 15.36 26.18
CA ASN A 275 37.88 16.18 25.25
C ASN A 275 37.19 16.45 23.90
N TYR A 276 35.87 16.35 23.82
CA TYR A 276 35.13 16.41 22.55
C TYR A 276 35.29 17.72 21.78
N MET A 277 35.50 18.85 22.46
CA MET A 277 35.66 20.14 21.76
C MET A 277 36.92 20.17 20.90
N GLU A 278 37.99 19.49 21.33
CA GLU A 278 39.25 19.39 20.58
C GLU A 278 39.25 18.18 19.63
N THR A 279 38.76 17.03 20.10
CA THR A 279 38.83 15.78 19.33
C THR A 279 37.71 15.66 18.27
N HIS A 280 36.54 16.24 18.54
CA HIS A 280 35.32 16.15 17.75
C HIS A 280 34.63 17.53 17.57
N PRO A 281 35.34 18.55 17.05
CA PRO A 281 34.75 19.86 16.76
C PRO A 281 33.60 19.74 15.74
N LYS A 282 32.71 20.73 15.73
CA LYS A 282 31.63 20.85 14.72
C LYS A 282 32.23 20.78 13.31
N GLY A 283 31.55 20.11 12.39
CA GLY A 283 32.03 19.76 11.05
C GLY A 283 32.78 18.41 10.99
N THR A 284 33.09 17.79 12.13
CA THR A 284 33.70 16.46 12.14
C THR A 284 32.74 15.42 11.57
N ILE A 285 33.20 14.64 10.60
CA ILE A 285 32.46 13.50 10.05
C ILE A 285 32.74 12.27 10.91
N ILE A 286 31.68 11.54 11.22
CA ILE A 286 31.73 10.33 12.05
C ILE A 286 30.94 9.23 11.39
N THR A 287 31.34 7.99 11.66
CA THR A 287 30.49 6.82 11.43
C THR A 287 29.73 6.51 12.72
N TYR A 288 28.44 6.30 12.59
CA TYR A 288 27.55 5.86 13.68
C TYR A 288 26.77 4.64 13.25
N GLU A 289 26.34 3.85 14.23
CA GLU A 289 25.50 2.67 14.04
C GLU A 289 24.08 2.94 14.56
N CYS A 290 23.05 2.55 13.82
CA CYS A 290 21.66 2.62 14.27
C CYS A 290 20.92 1.30 14.02
N SER A 291 19.82 1.09 14.76
CA SER A 291 19.02 -0.13 14.63
C SER A 291 17.78 0.04 13.75
N GLY A 292 17.80 1.00 12.83
CA GLY A 292 16.68 1.37 11.96
C GLY A 292 16.29 2.85 12.07
N TRP A 293 15.18 3.23 11.44
CA TRP A 293 14.73 4.62 11.31
C TRP A 293 13.32 4.81 11.91
N THR A 294 12.95 6.05 12.22
CA THR A 294 11.55 6.45 12.50
C THR A 294 10.82 6.77 11.20
N ASP A 295 9.50 6.96 11.24
CA ASP A 295 8.69 7.37 10.07
C ASP A 295 9.16 8.70 9.45
N LYS A 296 9.80 9.56 10.24
CA LYS A 296 10.44 10.81 9.80
C LYS A 296 11.91 10.66 9.39
N GLY A 297 12.41 9.46 9.09
CA GLY A 297 13.80 9.29 8.65
C GLY A 297 14.90 9.54 9.71
N ILE A 298 14.56 9.62 11.00
CA ILE A 298 15.54 9.81 12.09
C ILE A 298 16.08 8.45 12.58
N PRO A 299 17.40 8.29 12.80
CA PRO A 299 17.98 7.01 13.21
C PRO A 299 17.61 6.64 14.65
N ARG A 300 17.13 5.41 14.85
CA ARG A 300 16.78 4.85 16.17
C ARG A 300 18.02 4.32 16.89
N PHE A 301 18.22 4.76 18.12
CA PHE A 301 19.30 4.33 19.02
C PHE A 301 20.71 4.49 18.43
N ALA A 302 20.97 5.63 17.79
CA ALA A 302 22.27 5.93 17.19
C ALA A 302 23.43 5.89 18.20
N ARG A 303 24.52 5.20 17.83
CA ARG A 303 25.74 5.05 18.62
C ARG A 303 26.97 5.43 17.81
N TYR A 304 27.82 6.26 18.40
CA TYR A 304 29.12 6.61 17.86
C TYR A 304 29.97 5.34 17.66
N LEU A 305 30.64 5.24 16.50
CA LEU A 305 31.63 4.20 16.24
C LEU A 305 33.04 4.79 16.13
N ARG A 306 33.24 5.72 15.19
CA ARG A 306 34.57 6.30 14.91
C ARG A 306 34.48 7.62 14.15
N LYS A 307 35.55 8.41 14.22
CA LYS A 307 35.78 9.57 13.35
C LYS A 307 36.19 9.14 11.94
N ARG A 308 35.82 9.93 10.93
CA ARG A 308 36.16 9.75 9.51
C ARG A 308 36.86 10.99 8.97
N THR A 309 38.04 10.79 8.40
CA THR A 309 38.86 11.85 7.78
C THR A 309 39.03 11.65 6.28
N ASP A 310 38.49 10.55 5.75
CA ASP A 310 38.61 10.06 4.38
C ASP A 310 37.43 10.46 3.48
N ILE A 311 36.42 11.13 4.03
CA ILE A 311 35.18 11.47 3.31
C ILE A 311 35.28 12.87 2.72
N ILE A 312 34.94 12.97 1.43
CA ILE A 312 34.83 14.23 0.69
C ILE A 312 33.36 14.65 0.66
N LEU A 313 33.05 15.82 1.22
CA LEU A 313 31.71 16.43 1.14
C LEU A 313 31.58 17.32 -0.11
N LYS A 314 30.53 17.13 -0.90
CA LYS A 314 30.16 18.02 -2.01
C LYS A 314 28.81 18.71 -1.75
N GLU A 315 28.61 19.86 -2.38
CA GLU A 315 27.40 20.69 -2.18
C GLU A 315 26.20 20.31 -3.08
N THR A 316 26.38 19.46 -4.11
CA THR A 316 25.28 19.11 -5.04
C THR A 316 25.41 17.68 -5.57
N ASP A 317 24.27 16.99 -5.67
CA ASP A 317 24.16 15.58 -6.06
C ASP A 317 23.48 15.42 -7.43
N TYR A 318 24.08 14.64 -8.35
CA TYR A 318 23.57 14.41 -9.71
C TYR A 318 22.96 13.01 -9.89
N ASP A 319 22.94 12.16 -8.86
CA ASP A 319 22.44 10.78 -8.93
C ASP A 319 21.12 10.54 -8.16
N THR A 320 20.45 11.63 -7.74
CA THR A 320 19.13 11.59 -7.08
C THR A 320 18.01 11.21 -8.05
N ASN A 321 16.82 10.88 -7.54
CA ASN A 321 15.58 10.80 -8.33
C ASN A 321 14.65 12.01 -8.09
N GLN A 322 15.11 12.99 -7.31
CA GLN A 322 14.26 14.05 -6.78
C GLN A 322 13.72 14.95 -7.88
N ASN A 323 14.53 15.29 -8.89
CA ASN A 323 14.08 16.14 -9.98
C ASN A 323 13.12 15.38 -10.89
N LEU A 324 13.43 14.13 -11.24
CA LEU A 324 12.58 13.29 -12.07
C LEU A 324 11.23 13.04 -11.41
N GLU A 325 11.20 12.68 -10.12
CA GLU A 325 9.95 12.52 -9.35
C GLU A 325 9.14 13.82 -9.30
N LYS A 326 9.81 14.95 -9.07
CA LYS A 326 9.19 16.28 -9.04
C LYS A 326 8.60 16.66 -10.39
N ILE A 327 9.32 16.43 -11.49
CA ILE A 327 8.82 16.65 -12.85
C ILE A 327 7.59 15.76 -13.09
N ILE A 328 7.67 14.46 -12.77
CA ILE A 328 6.55 13.53 -12.95
C ILE A 328 5.33 13.99 -12.15
N THR A 329 5.53 14.42 -10.92
CA THR A 329 4.46 14.90 -10.03
C THR A 329 3.79 16.15 -10.60
N ILE A 330 4.60 17.15 -10.96
CA ILE A 330 4.11 18.40 -11.53
C ILE A 330 3.38 18.15 -12.86
N PHE A 331 3.97 17.33 -13.74
CA PHE A 331 3.36 17.04 -15.04
C PHE A 331 2.10 16.20 -14.92
N THR A 332 1.96 15.37 -13.88
CA THR A 332 0.71 14.65 -13.58
C THR A 332 -0.41 15.61 -13.19
N GLU A 333 -0.12 16.62 -12.36
CA GLU A 333 -1.12 17.63 -12.02
C GLU A 333 -1.49 18.53 -13.22
N ILE A 334 -0.52 18.86 -14.08
CA ILE A 334 -0.79 19.61 -15.32
C ILE A 334 -1.64 18.77 -16.28
N GLU A 335 -1.31 17.48 -16.48
CA GLU A 335 -2.11 16.55 -17.27
C GLU A 335 -3.55 16.52 -16.77
N LYS A 336 -3.72 16.26 -15.47
CA LYS A 336 -5.02 16.20 -14.81
C LYS A 336 -5.83 17.48 -15.04
N ASN A 337 -5.23 18.65 -14.83
CA ASN A 337 -5.89 19.93 -15.05
C ASN A 337 -6.35 20.11 -16.51
N HIS A 338 -5.54 19.73 -17.50
CA HIS A 338 -5.97 19.79 -18.91
C HIS A 338 -7.13 18.83 -19.20
N LEU A 339 -7.07 17.61 -18.68
CA LEU A 339 -8.11 16.60 -18.88
C LEU A 339 -9.45 17.02 -18.25
N LEU A 340 -9.41 17.56 -17.02
CA LEU A 340 -10.59 18.11 -16.33
C LEU A 340 -11.22 19.28 -17.09
N ASN A 341 -10.43 20.04 -17.85
CA ASN A 341 -10.91 21.15 -18.67
C ASN A 341 -11.26 20.73 -20.12
N LYS A 342 -11.27 19.43 -20.43
CA LYS A 342 -11.47 18.89 -21.78
C LYS A 342 -10.47 19.39 -22.83
N ASP A 343 -9.30 19.90 -22.41
CA ASP A 343 -8.16 20.18 -23.29
C ASP A 343 -7.42 18.86 -23.57
N TYR A 344 -8.11 17.95 -24.27
CA TYR A 344 -7.63 16.59 -24.53
C TYR A 344 -6.35 16.59 -25.36
N PHE A 345 -6.13 17.62 -26.19
CA PHE A 345 -4.91 17.72 -27.00
C PHE A 345 -3.69 17.89 -26.10
N ARG A 346 -3.71 18.89 -25.19
CA ARG A 346 -2.59 19.09 -24.25
C ARG A 346 -2.51 17.98 -23.21
N GLY A 347 -3.64 17.51 -22.69
CA GLY A 347 -3.69 16.37 -21.78
C GLY A 347 -2.97 15.15 -22.36
N LYS A 348 -3.30 14.76 -23.61
CA LYS A 348 -2.63 13.64 -24.30
C LYS A 348 -1.15 13.85 -24.55
N VAL A 349 -0.71 15.10 -24.76
CA VAL A 349 0.73 15.41 -24.85
C VAL A 349 1.42 15.05 -23.53
N TYR A 350 0.89 15.51 -22.39
CA TYR A 350 1.47 15.17 -21.09
C TYR A 350 1.35 13.67 -20.77
N THR A 351 0.29 12.96 -21.20
CA THR A 351 0.21 11.50 -21.08
C THR A 351 1.38 10.79 -21.75
N LYS A 352 1.72 11.19 -22.98
CA LYS A 352 2.87 10.63 -23.73
C LYS A 352 4.19 10.95 -23.05
N VAL A 353 4.36 12.21 -22.62
CA VAL A 353 5.56 12.68 -21.92
C VAL A 353 5.77 11.91 -20.62
N LEU A 354 4.73 11.79 -19.79
CA LEU A 354 4.78 11.03 -18.52
C LEU A 354 5.11 9.56 -18.75
N LYS A 355 4.56 8.93 -19.80
CA LYS A 355 4.89 7.55 -20.17
C LYS A 355 6.37 7.38 -20.54
N GLY A 356 6.99 8.39 -21.15
CA GLY A 356 8.43 8.42 -21.43
C GLY A 356 9.27 8.70 -20.19
N LEU A 357 8.91 9.71 -19.40
CA LEU A 357 9.62 10.08 -18.16
C LEU A 357 9.65 8.92 -17.16
N LYS A 358 8.55 8.17 -17.01
CA LYS A 358 8.47 6.98 -16.13
C LYS A 358 9.39 5.82 -16.56
N LYS A 359 10.03 5.89 -17.73
CA LYS A 359 11.04 4.90 -18.17
C LYS A 359 12.47 5.32 -17.83
N LEU A 360 12.69 6.57 -17.43
CA LEU A 360 13.99 7.06 -16.96
C LEU A 360 14.25 6.51 -15.57
N LYS A 361 15.53 6.29 -15.23
CA LYS A 361 15.94 5.66 -13.97
C LYS A 361 16.09 6.65 -12.83
N ASN A 362 16.76 7.77 -13.08
CA ASN A 362 17.08 8.79 -12.09
C ASN A 362 17.42 10.13 -12.77
N ASP A 363 17.84 11.13 -12.00
CA ASP A 363 18.14 12.48 -12.49
C ASP A 363 19.30 12.50 -13.49
N SER A 364 20.23 11.53 -13.44
CA SER A 364 21.31 11.40 -14.44
C SER A 364 20.78 11.13 -15.85
N ASP A 365 19.55 10.62 -15.98
CA ASP A 365 18.87 10.43 -17.26
C ASP A 365 18.23 11.71 -17.80
N LEU A 366 18.13 12.80 -17.03
CA LEU A 366 17.57 14.10 -17.44
C LEU A 366 18.51 14.93 -18.33
N THR A 367 19.29 14.25 -19.17
CA THR A 367 20.10 14.90 -20.20
C THR A 367 19.22 15.39 -21.35
N ASP A 368 19.61 16.50 -21.98
CA ASP A 368 18.90 17.05 -23.14
C ASP A 368 18.70 16.00 -24.26
N SER A 369 19.68 15.12 -24.47
CA SER A 369 19.59 14.05 -25.48
C SER A 369 18.51 13.03 -25.15
N LYS A 370 18.43 12.56 -23.90
CA LYS A 370 17.42 11.57 -23.47
C LYS A 370 16.04 12.17 -23.34
N ILE A 371 15.94 13.42 -22.87
CA ILE A 371 14.67 14.15 -22.82
C ILE A 371 14.13 14.38 -24.24
N SER A 372 15.00 14.72 -25.19
CA SER A 372 14.60 14.98 -26.58
C SER A 372 14.09 13.76 -27.33
N SER A 373 14.42 12.53 -26.88
CA SER A 373 13.95 11.30 -27.51
C SER A 373 12.56 10.84 -27.02
N ILE A 374 12.01 11.49 -25.99
CA ILE A 374 10.68 11.18 -25.48
C ILE A 374 9.60 11.77 -26.40
N GLU A 375 8.71 10.90 -26.89
CA GLU A 375 7.56 11.30 -27.69
C GLU A 375 6.68 12.32 -26.95
N GLY A 376 6.35 13.44 -27.60
CA GLY A 376 5.54 14.51 -27.03
C GLY A 376 6.36 15.63 -26.38
N ILE A 377 7.67 15.48 -26.18
CA ILE A 377 8.53 16.56 -25.67
C ILE A 377 8.90 17.54 -26.79
N GLY A 378 8.23 18.69 -26.81
CA GLY A 378 8.57 19.85 -27.66
C GLY A 378 9.34 20.95 -26.90
N LYS A 379 9.62 22.07 -27.57
CA LYS A 379 10.34 23.23 -27.00
C LYS A 379 9.75 23.70 -25.67
N GLY A 380 8.43 23.93 -25.61
CA GLY A 380 7.77 24.42 -24.40
C GLY A 380 7.75 23.41 -23.23
N THR A 381 7.75 22.11 -23.51
CA THR A 381 7.84 21.08 -22.46
C THR A 381 9.27 20.97 -21.93
N LYS A 382 10.28 21.08 -22.79
CA LYS A 382 11.69 21.13 -22.38
C LYS A 382 12.00 22.35 -21.51
N GLU A 383 11.49 23.52 -21.89
CA GLU A 383 11.63 24.74 -21.09
C GLU A 383 11.05 24.56 -19.70
N LYS A 384 9.86 23.95 -19.57
CA LYS A 384 9.28 23.63 -18.26
C LYS A 384 10.11 22.63 -17.46
N ILE A 385 10.65 21.58 -18.09
CA ILE A 385 11.53 20.63 -17.39
C ILE A 385 12.74 21.36 -16.80
N ARG A 386 13.38 22.23 -17.59
CA ARG A 386 14.52 23.04 -17.13
C ARG A 386 14.13 24.03 -16.02
N GLU A 387 12.96 24.66 -16.14
CA GLU A 387 12.40 25.54 -15.10
C GLU A 387 12.17 24.77 -13.79
N ILE A 388 11.65 23.54 -13.86
CA ILE A 388 11.41 22.68 -12.70
C ILE A 388 12.72 22.24 -12.05
N ILE A 389 13.72 21.86 -12.85
CA ILE A 389 15.05 21.48 -12.33
C ILE A 389 15.71 22.67 -11.62
N SER A 390 15.62 23.87 -12.19
CA SER A 390 16.29 25.06 -11.66
C SER A 390 15.56 25.72 -10.48
N THR A 391 14.22 25.72 -10.49
CA THR A 391 13.41 26.46 -9.51
C THR A 391 12.58 25.58 -8.59
N GLY A 392 12.55 24.27 -8.85
CA GLY A 392 11.68 23.31 -8.17
C GLY A 392 10.22 23.34 -8.63
N THR A 393 9.85 24.14 -9.63
CA THR A 393 8.45 24.31 -10.05
C THR A 393 8.35 24.94 -11.45
N CYS A 394 7.14 25.17 -11.95
CA CYS A 394 6.92 25.98 -13.16
C CYS A 394 5.69 26.88 -13.01
N ASN A 395 5.62 27.96 -13.80
CA ASN A 395 4.52 28.93 -13.72
C ASN A 395 3.13 28.30 -13.88
N GLU A 396 2.98 27.31 -14.76
CA GLU A 396 1.70 26.60 -14.96
C GLU A 396 1.27 25.82 -13.72
N TYR A 397 2.21 25.12 -13.08
CA TYR A 397 1.95 24.40 -11.84
C TYR A 397 1.62 25.35 -10.68
N LYS A 398 2.29 26.50 -10.58
CA LYS A 398 1.96 27.52 -9.55
C LYS A 398 0.52 28.01 -9.67
N LYS A 399 0.01 28.19 -10.90
CA LYS A 399 -1.39 28.57 -11.14
C LYS A 399 -2.36 27.46 -10.69
N ILE A 400 -2.03 26.20 -10.98
CA ILE A 400 -2.80 25.04 -10.51
C ILE A 400 -2.82 24.99 -8.97
N GLN A 401 -1.67 25.17 -8.31
CA GLN A 401 -1.58 25.18 -6.85
C GLN A 401 -2.42 26.29 -6.22
N LYS A 402 -2.42 27.49 -6.82
CA LYS A 402 -3.24 28.60 -6.34
C LYS A 402 -4.74 28.29 -6.41
N ASN A 403 -5.18 27.52 -7.40
CA ASN A 403 -6.58 27.17 -7.63
C ASN A 403 -6.89 25.71 -7.24
N LYS A 404 -6.07 25.10 -6.37
CA LYS A 404 -6.13 23.66 -6.10
C LYS A 404 -7.49 23.21 -5.57
N LYS A 405 -8.09 23.99 -4.66
CA LYS A 405 -9.44 23.72 -4.12
C LYS A 405 -10.49 23.61 -5.24
N GLU A 406 -10.52 24.59 -6.14
CA GLU A 406 -11.47 24.61 -7.26
C GLU A 406 -11.24 23.44 -8.22
N ILE A 407 -9.98 23.09 -8.51
CA ILE A 407 -9.64 21.95 -9.37
C ILE A 407 -10.07 20.61 -8.73
N ASP A 408 -9.89 20.47 -7.42
CA ASP A 408 -10.30 19.27 -6.69
C ASP A 408 -11.84 19.14 -6.64
N LEU A 409 -12.57 20.25 -6.50
CA LEU A 409 -14.04 20.26 -6.65
C LEU A 409 -14.49 19.93 -8.08
N HIS A 410 -13.80 20.45 -9.09
CA HIS A 410 -14.05 20.10 -10.49
C HIS A 410 -13.92 18.60 -10.71
N GLU A 411 -12.85 17.99 -10.17
CA GLU A 411 -12.65 16.56 -10.25
C GLU A 411 -13.75 15.78 -9.51
N LEU A 412 -14.11 16.22 -8.30
CA LEU A 412 -15.16 15.58 -7.51
C LEU A 412 -16.51 15.59 -8.26
N PHE A 413 -16.95 16.74 -8.74
CA PHE A 413 -18.25 16.87 -9.39
C PHE A 413 -18.29 16.22 -10.77
N GLN A 414 -17.18 16.19 -11.51
CA GLN A 414 -17.11 15.45 -12.79
C GLN A 414 -17.17 13.92 -12.62
N LYS A 415 -17.04 13.38 -11.39
CA LYS A 415 -17.33 11.96 -11.10
C LYS A 415 -18.83 11.64 -11.03
N ILE A 416 -19.69 12.65 -10.97
CA ILE A 416 -21.14 12.48 -11.13
C ILE A 416 -21.41 12.16 -12.61
N HIS A 417 -22.05 11.02 -12.87
CA HIS A 417 -22.31 10.61 -14.25
C HIS A 417 -23.10 11.67 -15.02
N GLY A 418 -22.61 12.05 -16.20
CA GLY A 418 -23.23 13.09 -17.03
C GLY A 418 -22.82 14.53 -16.68
N VAL A 419 -22.07 14.76 -15.60
CA VAL A 419 -21.50 16.08 -15.28
C VAL A 419 -20.20 16.29 -16.04
N GLY A 420 -20.14 17.36 -16.82
CA GLY A 420 -18.92 17.84 -17.47
C GLY A 420 -18.40 19.14 -16.86
N PRO A 421 -17.31 19.72 -17.39
CA PRO A 421 -16.60 20.85 -16.77
C PRO A 421 -17.49 22.08 -16.56
N GLY A 422 -18.36 22.40 -17.54
CA GLY A 422 -19.26 23.54 -17.41
C GLY A 422 -20.32 23.37 -16.32
N CYS A 423 -20.82 22.14 -16.13
CA CYS A 423 -21.77 21.85 -15.06
C CYS A 423 -21.05 21.79 -13.70
N ALA A 424 -19.85 21.22 -13.65
CA ALA A 424 -19.01 21.24 -12.45
C ALA A 424 -18.67 22.68 -12.01
N GLN A 425 -18.30 23.56 -12.95
CA GLN A 425 -18.09 24.98 -12.64
C GLN A 425 -19.36 25.62 -12.08
N LYS A 426 -20.52 25.38 -12.70
CA LYS A 426 -21.80 25.90 -12.20
C LYS A 426 -22.09 25.46 -10.77
N LEU A 427 -21.80 24.20 -10.42
CA LEU A 427 -21.97 23.69 -9.05
C LEU A 427 -21.01 24.38 -8.06
N ILE A 428 -19.77 24.64 -8.46
CA ILE A 428 -18.80 25.39 -7.65
C ILE A 428 -19.25 26.84 -7.47
N ASP A 429 -19.73 27.49 -8.53
CA ASP A 429 -20.20 28.87 -8.49
C ASP A 429 -21.44 29.03 -7.59
N LEU A 430 -22.24 27.96 -7.45
CA LEU A 430 -23.37 27.88 -6.50
C LEU A 430 -22.93 27.62 -5.05
N GLY A 431 -21.64 27.34 -4.82
CA GLY A 431 -21.05 27.20 -3.49
C GLY A 431 -21.04 25.77 -2.93
N TYR A 432 -21.36 24.74 -3.73
CA TYR A 432 -21.25 23.37 -3.26
C TYR A 432 -19.78 22.96 -3.09
N GLU A 433 -19.46 22.27 -1.99
CA GLU A 433 -18.13 21.76 -1.68
C GLU A 433 -18.09 20.22 -1.55
N THR A 434 -19.24 19.57 -1.38
CA THR A 434 -19.36 18.11 -1.25
C THR A 434 -20.49 17.51 -2.09
N ILE A 435 -20.54 16.18 -2.22
CA ILE A 435 -21.64 15.48 -2.89
C ILE A 435 -22.92 15.57 -2.06
N GLU A 436 -22.77 15.56 -0.74
CA GLU A 436 -23.85 15.69 0.23
C GLU A 436 -24.51 17.06 0.15
N ASP A 437 -23.74 18.14 -0.04
CA ASP A 437 -24.30 19.49 -0.20
C ASP A 437 -25.30 19.55 -1.38
N ILE A 438 -24.97 18.87 -2.48
CA ILE A 438 -25.83 18.80 -3.67
C ILE A 438 -27.08 17.96 -3.38
N ARG A 439 -26.95 16.88 -2.60
CA ARG A 439 -28.07 15.99 -2.26
C ARG A 439 -29.05 16.63 -1.27
N GLU A 440 -28.55 17.44 -0.35
CA GLU A 440 -29.35 18.11 0.69
C GLU A 440 -30.06 19.35 0.16
N ASP A 441 -29.54 19.99 -0.90
CA ASP A 441 -30.19 21.15 -1.49
C ASP A 441 -31.43 20.76 -2.30
N THR A 442 -32.62 21.21 -1.91
CA THR A 442 -33.85 20.97 -2.65
C THR A 442 -33.89 21.56 -4.08
N GLU A 443 -33.02 22.53 -4.40
CA GLU A 443 -32.97 23.18 -5.71
C GLU A 443 -32.04 22.49 -6.73
N HIS A 444 -31.30 21.44 -6.36
CA HIS A 444 -30.36 20.75 -7.26
C HIS A 444 -31.00 20.27 -8.58
N VAL A 445 -32.31 19.96 -8.55
CA VAL A 445 -33.12 19.59 -9.72
C VAL A 445 -33.25 20.69 -10.77
N ASN A 446 -33.02 21.96 -10.40
CA ASN A 446 -32.98 23.09 -11.33
C ASN A 446 -31.65 23.21 -12.07
N TYR A 447 -30.60 22.54 -11.56
CA TYR A 447 -29.23 22.67 -12.05
C TYR A 447 -28.73 21.41 -12.74
N LEU A 448 -29.28 20.24 -12.41
CA LEU A 448 -28.94 18.94 -12.96
C LEU A 448 -30.06 18.39 -13.85
N ASN A 449 -29.70 17.82 -15.00
CA ASN A 449 -30.65 17.08 -15.84
C ASN A 449 -30.92 15.67 -15.27
N ASP A 450 -31.94 14.97 -15.79
CA ASP A 450 -32.34 13.63 -15.34
C ASP A 450 -31.18 12.60 -15.28
N VAL A 451 -30.26 12.64 -16.26
CA VAL A 451 -29.08 11.75 -16.27
C VAL A 451 -28.12 12.10 -15.14
N GLN A 452 -27.90 13.39 -14.89
CA GLN A 452 -27.04 13.88 -13.81
C GLN A 452 -27.66 13.63 -12.43
N LEU A 453 -28.98 13.74 -12.29
CA LEU A 453 -29.71 13.40 -11.08
C LEU A 453 -29.54 11.92 -10.73
N LYS A 454 -29.69 11.02 -11.71
CA LYS A 454 -29.40 9.60 -11.54
C LYS A 454 -27.91 9.35 -11.27
N GLY A 455 -27.03 10.12 -11.91
CA GLY A 455 -25.59 10.11 -11.62
C GLY A 455 -25.27 10.46 -10.17
N LEU A 456 -26.00 11.41 -9.58
CA LEU A 456 -25.87 11.81 -8.17
C LEU A 456 -26.45 10.75 -7.23
N GLN A 457 -27.61 10.18 -7.59
CA GLN A 457 -28.27 9.10 -6.85
C GLN A 457 -27.37 7.86 -6.73
N TYR A 458 -26.66 7.50 -7.81
CA TYR A 458 -25.80 6.32 -7.87
C TYR A 458 -24.30 6.64 -7.78
N PHE A 459 -23.93 7.79 -7.21
CA PHE A 459 -22.56 8.28 -7.22
C PHE A 459 -21.55 7.25 -6.71
N GLU A 460 -21.80 6.65 -5.55
CA GLU A 460 -20.90 5.67 -4.94
C GLU A 460 -20.79 4.43 -5.83
N ASP A 461 -21.92 3.91 -6.28
CA ASP A 461 -22.06 2.69 -7.07
C ASP A 461 -21.35 2.78 -8.43
N ILE A 462 -21.49 3.91 -9.14
CA ILE A 462 -20.88 4.16 -10.45
C ILE A 462 -19.35 4.27 -10.34
N ASN A 463 -18.85 4.78 -9.22
CA ASN A 463 -17.41 4.96 -9.00
C ASN A 463 -16.71 3.68 -8.51
N LEU A 464 -17.45 2.61 -8.21
CA LEU A 464 -16.89 1.30 -7.87
C LEU A 464 -16.49 0.49 -9.12
N ARG A 465 -15.29 -0.11 -9.08
CA ARG A 465 -14.87 -1.10 -10.09
C ARG A 465 -15.68 -2.39 -9.94
N ILE A 466 -15.95 -3.05 -11.07
CA ILE A 466 -16.71 -4.31 -11.14
C ILE A 466 -15.75 -5.48 -11.31
N PRO A 467 -15.61 -6.38 -10.32
CA PRO A 467 -14.75 -7.56 -10.45
C PRO A 467 -15.16 -8.46 -11.62
N HIS A 468 -14.18 -9.04 -12.32
CA HIS A 468 -14.44 -9.91 -13.46
C HIS A 468 -15.39 -11.08 -13.15
N LEU A 469 -15.33 -11.63 -11.93
CA LEU A 469 -16.22 -12.71 -11.47
C LEU A 469 -17.67 -12.27 -11.26
N GLU A 470 -17.90 -10.99 -10.95
CA GLU A 470 -19.24 -10.41 -10.86
C GLU A 470 -19.86 -10.31 -12.26
N ILE A 471 -19.11 -9.78 -13.24
CA ILE A 471 -19.57 -9.65 -14.63
C ILE A 471 -19.94 -11.01 -15.24
N LYS A 472 -19.22 -12.10 -14.90
CA LYS A 472 -19.61 -13.47 -15.29
C LYS A 472 -21.02 -13.86 -14.83
N LYS A 473 -21.47 -13.37 -13.68
CA LYS A 473 -22.83 -13.62 -13.18
C LYS A 473 -23.86 -12.82 -13.95
N HIS A 474 -23.56 -11.54 -14.26
CA HIS A 474 -24.37 -10.73 -15.18
C HIS A 474 -24.47 -11.42 -16.54
N GLU A 475 -23.36 -11.88 -17.12
CA GLU A 475 -23.32 -12.58 -18.41
C GLU A 475 -24.23 -13.80 -18.43
N LYS A 476 -24.17 -14.64 -17.38
CA LYS A 476 -25.02 -15.82 -17.27
C LYS A 476 -26.51 -15.47 -17.24
N TYR A 477 -26.90 -14.47 -16.45
CA TYR A 477 -28.28 -14.02 -16.36
C TYR A 477 -28.76 -13.43 -17.70
N LEU A 478 -27.99 -12.50 -18.28
CA LEU A 478 -28.33 -11.81 -19.53
C LEU A 478 -28.44 -12.77 -20.70
N LYS A 479 -27.51 -13.73 -20.84
CA LYS A 479 -27.57 -14.76 -21.89
C LYS A 479 -28.80 -15.66 -21.73
N LYS A 480 -29.14 -16.03 -20.50
CA LYS A 480 -30.35 -16.81 -20.24
C LYS A 480 -31.60 -16.02 -20.66
N THR A 481 -31.72 -14.77 -20.23
CA THR A 481 -32.86 -13.91 -20.56
C THR A 481 -32.99 -13.70 -22.07
N LEU A 482 -31.87 -13.45 -22.79
CA LEU A 482 -31.92 -13.30 -24.24
C LEU A 482 -32.36 -14.59 -24.93
N ASN A 483 -31.83 -15.74 -24.52
CA ASN A 483 -32.19 -17.03 -25.10
C ASN A 483 -33.67 -17.39 -24.89
N GLU A 484 -34.30 -16.92 -23.82
CA GLU A 484 -35.76 -17.08 -23.61
C GLU A 484 -36.60 -16.19 -24.52
N ILE A 485 -36.05 -15.08 -25.03
CA ILE A 485 -36.73 -14.13 -25.91
C ILE A 485 -36.51 -14.51 -27.38
N ASP A 486 -35.26 -14.73 -27.77
CA ASP A 486 -34.86 -15.09 -29.13
C ASP A 486 -33.61 -16.00 -29.10
N PRO A 487 -33.77 -17.31 -29.26
CA PRO A 487 -32.66 -18.27 -29.31
C PRO A 487 -31.67 -18.08 -30.47
N ASN A 488 -32.05 -17.34 -31.53
CA ASN A 488 -31.18 -17.08 -32.68
C ASN A 488 -30.29 -15.84 -32.47
N SER A 489 -30.54 -15.07 -31.42
CA SER A 489 -29.76 -13.88 -31.07
C SER A 489 -28.56 -14.23 -30.20
N GLU A 490 -27.50 -13.44 -30.32
CA GLU A 490 -26.26 -13.63 -29.55
C GLU A 490 -25.93 -12.42 -28.69
N LEU A 491 -25.44 -12.68 -27.48
CA LEU A 491 -24.97 -11.65 -26.56
C LEU A 491 -23.47 -11.78 -26.31
N THR A 492 -22.75 -10.68 -26.50
CA THR A 492 -21.31 -10.59 -26.20
C THR A 492 -21.06 -9.44 -25.23
N ILE A 493 -20.58 -9.74 -24.03
CA ILE A 493 -20.02 -8.69 -23.16
C ILE A 493 -18.63 -8.34 -23.69
N SER A 494 -18.43 -7.06 -24.02
CA SER A 494 -17.24 -6.52 -24.68
C SER A 494 -16.37 -5.77 -23.67
N GLY A 495 -15.81 -4.62 -24.03
CA GLY A 495 -15.07 -3.74 -23.13
C GLY A 495 -13.86 -4.41 -22.47
N SER A 496 -13.50 -3.92 -21.28
CA SER A 496 -12.39 -4.48 -20.49
C SER A 496 -12.61 -5.92 -20.07
N TYR A 497 -13.87 -6.38 -19.98
CA TYR A 497 -14.21 -7.76 -19.70
C TYR A 497 -13.70 -8.71 -20.80
N ARG A 498 -13.99 -8.40 -22.07
CA ARG A 498 -13.52 -9.20 -23.22
C ARG A 498 -11.99 -9.15 -23.37
N ARG A 499 -11.35 -8.04 -22.95
CA ARG A 499 -9.89 -7.91 -22.87
C ARG A 499 -9.26 -8.59 -21.64
N LYS A 500 -10.04 -9.37 -20.88
CA LYS A 500 -9.60 -10.15 -19.70
C LYS A 500 -8.96 -9.31 -18.59
N LYS A 501 -9.37 -8.04 -18.44
CA LYS A 501 -8.94 -7.23 -17.28
C LYS A 501 -9.56 -7.78 -15.99
N LYS A 502 -8.86 -7.57 -14.86
CA LYS A 502 -9.25 -8.06 -13.53
C LYS A 502 -10.58 -7.46 -13.05
N ASP A 503 -10.86 -6.23 -13.49
CA ASP A 503 -12.09 -5.48 -13.22
C ASP A 503 -12.47 -4.60 -14.42
N SER A 504 -13.71 -4.09 -14.43
CA SER A 504 -14.26 -3.16 -15.42
C SER A 504 -14.91 -1.95 -14.75
N GLY A 505 -15.16 -0.87 -15.51
CA GLY A 505 -15.89 0.30 -15.00
C GLY A 505 -17.41 0.10 -15.08
N ASP A 506 -17.83 -0.53 -16.16
CA ASP A 506 -19.21 -0.79 -16.55
C ASP A 506 -19.31 -2.14 -17.27
N ILE A 507 -20.52 -2.48 -17.70
CA ILE A 507 -20.84 -3.69 -18.43
C ILE A 507 -21.28 -3.32 -19.85
N ASP A 508 -20.36 -3.47 -20.80
CA ASP A 508 -20.58 -3.22 -22.22
C ASP A 508 -21.14 -4.45 -22.93
N ILE A 509 -22.32 -4.37 -23.53
CA ILE A 509 -23.01 -5.50 -24.16
C ILE A 509 -23.28 -5.18 -25.62
N LEU A 510 -22.96 -6.16 -26.47
CA LEU A 510 -23.45 -6.24 -27.84
C LEU A 510 -24.52 -7.32 -27.94
N LEU A 511 -25.70 -6.91 -28.40
CA LEU A 511 -26.80 -7.79 -28.76
C LEU A 511 -26.85 -7.89 -30.29
N LYS A 512 -26.49 -9.06 -30.81
CA LYS A 512 -26.53 -9.38 -32.23
C LYS A 512 -27.86 -10.06 -32.57
N SER A 513 -28.68 -9.43 -33.40
CA SER A 513 -29.96 -9.99 -33.85
C SER A 513 -30.31 -9.53 -35.27
N GLU A 514 -31.05 -10.37 -36.00
CA GLU A 514 -31.65 -10.01 -37.29
C GLU A 514 -32.81 -9.00 -37.13
N SER A 515 -33.44 -8.94 -35.94
CA SER A 515 -34.58 -8.06 -35.66
C SER A 515 -34.27 -7.03 -34.59
N SER A 516 -34.60 -5.76 -34.86
CA SER A 516 -34.55 -4.69 -33.86
C SER A 516 -35.60 -4.88 -32.75
N ASP A 517 -36.70 -5.60 -33.02
CA ASP A 517 -37.74 -5.87 -32.01
C ASP A 517 -37.19 -6.72 -30.86
N THR A 518 -36.24 -7.61 -31.14
CA THR A 518 -35.57 -8.42 -30.11
C THR A 518 -34.84 -7.52 -29.10
N TYR A 519 -34.23 -6.43 -29.55
CA TYR A 519 -33.57 -5.47 -28.66
C TYR A 519 -34.57 -4.78 -27.72
N GLU A 520 -35.67 -4.26 -28.25
CA GLU A 520 -36.71 -3.60 -27.44
C GLU A 520 -37.38 -4.56 -26.45
N LEU A 521 -37.68 -5.79 -26.88
CA LEU A 521 -38.22 -6.84 -26.02
C LEU A 521 -37.24 -7.23 -24.91
N PHE A 522 -35.94 -7.32 -25.23
CA PHE A 522 -34.90 -7.62 -24.26
C PHE A 522 -34.78 -6.54 -23.19
N ILE A 523 -34.70 -5.26 -23.57
CA ILE A 523 -34.66 -4.14 -22.61
C ILE A 523 -35.93 -4.13 -21.75
N SER A 524 -37.10 -4.26 -22.37
CA SER A 524 -38.38 -4.31 -21.66
C SER A 524 -38.45 -5.44 -20.64
N ARG A 525 -37.92 -6.63 -21.00
CA ARG A 525 -37.86 -7.77 -20.09
C ARG A 525 -36.92 -7.52 -18.92
N LEU A 526 -35.74 -6.95 -19.15
CA LEU A 526 -34.79 -6.65 -18.08
C LEU A 526 -35.33 -5.59 -17.10
N ILE A 527 -36.11 -4.62 -17.58
CA ILE A 527 -36.83 -3.65 -16.72
C ILE A 527 -37.91 -4.37 -15.91
N LYS A 528 -38.74 -5.19 -16.56
CA LYS A 528 -39.83 -5.94 -15.90
C LYS A 528 -39.31 -6.89 -14.81
N ASP A 529 -38.18 -7.55 -15.06
CA ASP A 529 -37.53 -8.44 -14.10
C ASP A 529 -36.84 -7.67 -12.95
N GLY A 530 -36.82 -6.33 -13.00
CA GLY A 530 -36.15 -5.46 -12.03
C GLY A 530 -34.62 -5.49 -12.14
N TYR A 531 -34.05 -6.13 -13.16
CA TYR A 531 -32.61 -6.16 -13.39
C TYR A 531 -32.09 -4.77 -13.77
N ILE A 532 -32.78 -4.07 -14.68
CA ILE A 532 -32.55 -2.64 -14.89
C ILE A 532 -33.29 -1.88 -13.79
N ARG A 533 -32.54 -1.10 -13.01
CA ARG A 533 -33.06 -0.25 -11.94
C ARG A 533 -33.46 1.12 -12.44
N ASP A 534 -32.65 1.69 -13.31
CA ASP A 534 -32.85 3.03 -13.85
C ASP A 534 -32.36 3.13 -15.29
N THR A 535 -33.02 3.99 -16.06
CA THR A 535 -32.66 4.28 -17.45
C THR A 535 -31.99 5.63 -17.53
N LEU A 536 -30.78 5.70 -18.11
CA LEU A 536 -30.04 6.94 -18.33
C LEU A 536 -30.26 7.46 -19.75
N ALA A 537 -30.28 6.57 -20.73
CA ALA A 537 -30.67 6.90 -22.09
C ALA A 537 -31.23 5.67 -22.79
N HIS A 538 -32.26 5.84 -23.62
CA HIS A 538 -32.82 4.78 -24.41
C HIS A 538 -33.05 5.26 -25.84
N GLY A 539 -32.28 4.74 -26.79
CA GLY A 539 -32.45 4.97 -28.21
C GLY A 539 -32.53 3.66 -28.99
N GLN A 540 -32.84 3.77 -30.29
CA GLN A 540 -33.13 2.64 -31.18
C GLN A 540 -32.00 1.59 -31.29
N LYS A 541 -30.74 1.99 -31.12
CA LYS A 541 -29.59 1.09 -31.20
C LYS A 541 -28.77 1.02 -29.91
N LYS A 542 -29.00 1.90 -28.94
CA LYS A 542 -28.19 1.97 -27.71
C LYS A 542 -29.06 2.31 -26.51
N PHE A 543 -28.91 1.49 -25.47
CA PHE A 543 -29.47 1.68 -24.15
C PHE A 543 -28.33 1.91 -23.15
N MET A 544 -28.52 2.84 -22.23
CA MET A 544 -27.64 3.09 -21.09
C MET A 544 -28.49 3.10 -19.83
N GLY A 545 -28.10 2.33 -18.82
CA GLY A 545 -28.84 2.29 -17.56
C GLY A 545 -28.00 1.87 -16.36
N MET A 546 -28.70 1.67 -15.26
CA MET A 546 -28.21 1.08 -14.02
C MET A 546 -28.81 -0.31 -13.85
N SER A 547 -27.98 -1.30 -13.53
CA SER A 547 -28.37 -2.70 -13.41
C SER A 547 -28.01 -3.29 -12.05
N ASN A 548 -28.72 -4.32 -11.63
CA ASN A 548 -28.42 -5.07 -10.42
C ASN A 548 -28.88 -6.52 -10.56
N LEU A 549 -28.12 -7.47 -10.03
CA LEU A 549 -28.46 -8.90 -10.04
C LEU A 549 -29.65 -9.26 -9.12
N ASN A 550 -30.52 -8.31 -8.76
CA ASN A 550 -31.62 -8.48 -7.82
C ASN A 550 -31.23 -9.09 -6.48
N THR A 551 -30.04 -8.75 -5.99
CA THR A 551 -29.54 -9.23 -4.70
C THR A 551 -28.96 -8.06 -3.92
N LYS A 552 -29.31 -7.94 -2.64
CA LYS A 552 -28.85 -6.85 -1.76
C LYS A 552 -27.32 -6.83 -1.55
N ASN A 553 -26.62 -7.87 -2.00
CA ASN A 553 -25.19 -8.05 -1.81
C ASN A 553 -24.33 -7.42 -2.92
N TYR A 554 -24.94 -6.87 -3.97
CA TYR A 554 -24.21 -6.22 -5.07
C TYR A 554 -24.61 -4.75 -5.23
N PRO A 555 -23.65 -3.85 -5.48
CA PRO A 555 -23.91 -2.48 -5.91
C PRO A 555 -24.72 -2.44 -7.22
N ASN A 556 -25.32 -1.29 -7.52
CA ASN A 556 -25.87 -1.04 -8.86
C ASN A 556 -24.71 -0.76 -9.84
N ARG A 557 -24.79 -1.32 -11.05
CA ARG A 557 -23.72 -1.27 -12.05
C ARG A 557 -24.18 -0.59 -13.31
N ARG A 558 -23.37 0.32 -13.87
CA ARG A 558 -23.60 0.86 -15.21
C ARG A 558 -23.59 -0.26 -16.24
N ILE A 559 -24.57 -0.22 -17.12
CA ILE A 559 -24.73 -1.15 -18.22
C ILE A 559 -25.01 -0.38 -19.50
N ASP A 560 -24.31 -0.74 -20.56
CA ASP A 560 -24.50 -0.21 -21.90
C ASP A 560 -24.83 -1.37 -22.83
N ILE A 561 -25.99 -1.33 -23.48
CA ILE A 561 -26.45 -2.37 -24.40
C ILE A 561 -26.57 -1.74 -25.77
N MET A 562 -25.81 -2.25 -26.74
CA MET A 562 -25.91 -1.84 -28.13
C MET A 562 -26.43 -2.99 -29.00
N TYR A 563 -27.43 -2.68 -29.81
CA TYR A 563 -27.96 -3.54 -30.85
C TYR A 563 -27.10 -3.46 -32.11
N THR A 564 -26.85 -4.60 -32.74
CA THR A 564 -26.13 -4.71 -34.01
C THR A 564 -26.76 -5.80 -34.88
N SER A 565 -26.84 -5.54 -36.18
CA SER A 565 -27.15 -6.59 -37.15
C SER A 565 -25.97 -7.55 -37.31
N PRO A 566 -26.17 -8.76 -37.88
CA PRO A 566 -25.07 -9.69 -38.14
C PRO A 566 -23.99 -9.14 -39.10
N ASP A 567 -24.39 -8.28 -40.05
CA ASP A 567 -23.45 -7.61 -40.97
C ASP A 567 -22.61 -6.52 -40.28
N GLU A 568 -23.20 -5.81 -39.31
CA GLU A 568 -22.51 -4.77 -38.51
C GLU A 568 -21.64 -5.38 -37.40
N TYR A 569 -21.97 -6.58 -36.93
CA TYR A 569 -21.39 -7.18 -35.71
C TYR A 569 -19.86 -7.22 -35.68
N PRO A 570 -19.13 -7.61 -36.74
CA PRO A 570 -17.66 -7.64 -36.71
C PRO A 570 -17.03 -6.27 -36.42
N PHE A 571 -17.67 -5.19 -36.87
CA PHE A 571 -17.23 -3.82 -36.61
C PHE A 571 -17.62 -3.37 -35.20
N ALA A 572 -18.84 -3.70 -34.78
CA ALA A 572 -19.36 -3.37 -33.46
C ALA A 572 -18.53 -4.04 -32.36
N VAL A 573 -18.21 -5.33 -32.51
CA VAL A 573 -17.41 -6.08 -31.53
C VAL A 573 -15.96 -5.63 -31.53
N LEU A 574 -15.39 -5.22 -32.66
CA LEU A 574 -14.07 -4.58 -32.70
C LEU A 574 -14.08 -3.26 -31.91
N TYR A 575 -15.07 -2.40 -32.18
CA TYR A 575 -15.21 -1.10 -31.53
C TYR A 575 -15.45 -1.21 -30.02
N PHE A 576 -16.44 -1.99 -29.59
CA PHE A 576 -16.79 -2.15 -28.18
C PHE A 576 -15.74 -2.96 -27.41
N THR A 577 -14.93 -3.79 -28.07
CA THR A 577 -13.81 -4.44 -27.40
C THR A 577 -12.75 -3.43 -27.00
N GLY A 578 -12.51 -2.37 -27.78
CA GLY A 578 -11.47 -1.38 -27.52
C GLY A 578 -10.06 -1.98 -27.44
N SER A 579 -9.11 -1.36 -26.74
CA SER A 579 -9.23 -0.11 -25.97
C SER A 579 -9.56 1.14 -26.81
N ALA A 580 -9.91 2.25 -26.14
CA ALA A 580 -10.18 3.52 -26.83
C ALA A 580 -8.96 4.00 -27.63
N GLU A 581 -7.77 3.83 -27.06
CA GLU A 581 -6.49 4.14 -27.71
C GLU A 581 -6.25 3.25 -28.94
N PHE A 582 -6.53 1.95 -28.82
CA PHE A 582 -6.46 1.01 -29.93
C PHE A 582 -7.38 1.45 -31.09
N ASN A 583 -8.64 1.76 -30.78
CA ASN A 583 -9.61 2.21 -31.76
C ASN A 583 -9.18 3.51 -32.45
N VAL A 584 -8.69 4.50 -31.70
CA VAL A 584 -8.22 5.77 -32.26
C VAL A 584 -7.03 5.54 -33.20
N LYS A 585 -6.08 4.69 -32.80
CA LYS A 585 -4.91 4.39 -33.62
C LYS A 585 -5.30 3.72 -34.95
N MET A 586 -6.13 2.68 -34.88
CA MET A 586 -6.59 1.96 -36.07
C MET A 586 -7.42 2.86 -36.99
N ARG A 587 -8.33 3.68 -36.43
CA ARG A 587 -9.14 4.63 -37.21
C ARG A 587 -8.27 5.67 -37.91
N ASN A 588 -7.27 6.23 -37.24
CA ASN A 588 -6.37 7.21 -37.84
C ASN A 588 -5.54 6.62 -38.98
N ASP A 589 -4.97 5.42 -38.80
CA ASP A 589 -4.22 4.72 -39.87
C ASP A 589 -5.11 4.47 -41.10
N LEU A 590 -6.35 4.02 -40.87
CA LEU A 590 -7.30 3.80 -41.95
C LEU A 590 -7.72 5.11 -42.63
N LEU A 591 -7.88 6.21 -41.89
CA LEU A 591 -8.16 7.53 -42.46
C LEU A 591 -7.02 7.99 -43.38
N GLU A 592 -5.76 7.81 -42.98
CA GLU A 592 -4.58 8.10 -43.82
C GLU A 592 -4.56 7.23 -45.10
N ARG A 593 -5.11 6.02 -45.01
CA ARG A 593 -5.28 5.09 -46.15
C ARG A 593 -6.56 5.33 -46.96
N GLY A 594 -7.32 6.38 -46.65
CA GLY A 594 -8.52 6.77 -47.39
C GLY A 594 -9.80 6.05 -46.98
N TYR A 595 -9.85 5.43 -45.80
CA TYR A 595 -11.03 4.74 -45.24
C TYR A 595 -11.53 5.39 -43.96
N THR A 596 -12.84 5.38 -43.73
CA THR A 596 -13.44 5.73 -42.44
C THR A 596 -14.03 4.48 -41.79
N LEU A 597 -13.58 4.15 -40.59
CA LEU A 597 -14.03 2.99 -39.81
C LEU A 597 -14.82 3.47 -38.59
N ASN A 598 -16.05 2.97 -38.44
CA ASN A 598 -16.87 3.17 -37.25
C ASN A 598 -17.42 1.82 -36.73
N GLU A 599 -18.27 1.88 -35.72
CA GLU A 599 -18.92 0.71 -35.11
C GLU A 599 -19.89 -0.04 -36.02
N TYR A 600 -20.36 0.60 -37.09
CA TYR A 600 -21.32 0.01 -38.03
C TYR A 600 -20.63 -0.60 -39.25
N GLY A 601 -19.47 -0.08 -39.63
CA GLY A 601 -18.80 -0.50 -40.85
C GLY A 601 -17.57 0.31 -41.21
N VAL A 602 -17.09 0.03 -42.41
CA VAL A 602 -16.01 0.77 -43.06
C VAL A 602 -16.48 1.30 -44.40
N ASN A 603 -16.12 2.54 -44.71
CA ASN A 603 -16.41 3.20 -45.98
C ASN A 603 -15.15 3.87 -46.53
N PHE A 604 -15.17 4.25 -47.81
CA PHE A 604 -14.17 5.17 -48.34
C PHE A 604 -14.41 6.59 -47.80
N THR A 605 -13.34 7.33 -47.57
CA THR A 605 -13.38 8.77 -47.29
C THR A 605 -13.93 9.56 -48.49
N ASP A 606 -13.59 9.11 -49.70
CA ASP A 606 -14.19 9.56 -50.95
C ASP A 606 -15.62 9.01 -51.09
N SER A 607 -16.61 9.88 -50.88
CA SER A 607 -18.04 9.52 -50.91
C SER A 607 -18.53 9.06 -52.29
N SER A 608 -17.75 9.24 -53.36
CA SER A 608 -18.09 8.73 -54.70
C SER A 608 -17.84 7.22 -54.82
N LYS A 609 -17.04 6.64 -53.93
CA LYS A 609 -16.71 5.20 -53.92
C LYS A 609 -17.55 4.46 -52.89
N LYS A 610 -18.16 3.35 -53.32
CA LYS A 610 -18.94 2.48 -52.43
C LYS A 610 -18.10 1.32 -51.93
N PHE A 611 -18.03 1.16 -50.61
CA PHE A 611 -17.45 -0.03 -50.00
C PHE A 611 -18.49 -1.16 -49.96
N THR A 612 -18.19 -2.32 -50.54
CA THR A 612 -19.16 -3.43 -50.71
C THR A 612 -18.75 -4.72 -50.03
N LYS A 613 -17.51 -4.81 -49.50
CA LYS A 613 -17.02 -6.03 -48.85
C LYS A 613 -17.73 -6.21 -47.50
N LYS A 614 -18.36 -7.37 -47.31
CA LYS A 614 -18.88 -7.80 -46.02
C LYS A 614 -17.83 -8.63 -45.27
N PHE A 615 -17.87 -8.54 -43.94
CA PHE A 615 -17.03 -9.31 -43.04
C PHE A 615 -17.92 -10.17 -42.16
N LYS A 616 -17.45 -11.37 -41.81
CA LYS A 616 -18.11 -12.27 -40.86
C LYS A 616 -17.46 -12.27 -39.50
N THR A 617 -16.18 -11.88 -39.41
CA THR A 617 -15.40 -11.88 -38.16
C THR A 617 -14.44 -10.69 -38.11
N GLU A 618 -14.05 -10.29 -36.90
CA GLU A 618 -13.01 -9.27 -36.70
C GLU A 618 -11.71 -9.64 -37.42
N LYS A 619 -11.34 -10.92 -37.42
CA LYS A 619 -10.11 -11.41 -38.04
C LYS A 619 -10.05 -11.13 -39.55
N GLU A 620 -11.20 -11.14 -40.22
CA GLU A 620 -11.28 -10.78 -41.63
C GLU A 620 -11.03 -9.29 -41.87
N ILE A 621 -11.45 -8.41 -40.94
CA ILE A 621 -11.16 -6.97 -41.00
C ILE A 621 -9.65 -6.75 -40.90
N PHE A 622 -9.00 -7.34 -39.90
CA PHE A 622 -7.54 -7.25 -39.73
C PHE A 622 -6.81 -7.72 -40.98
N LYS A 623 -7.19 -8.90 -41.50
CA LYS A 623 -6.58 -9.47 -42.71
C LYS A 623 -6.76 -8.58 -43.94
N TYR A 624 -7.95 -7.98 -44.12
CA TYR A 624 -8.22 -7.15 -45.29
C TYR A 624 -7.41 -5.86 -45.31
N PHE A 625 -7.11 -5.30 -44.14
CA PHE A 625 -6.29 -4.10 -44.00
C PHE A 625 -4.82 -4.39 -43.72
N ASP A 626 -4.37 -5.63 -43.93
CA ASP A 626 -2.98 -6.08 -43.74
C ASP A 626 -2.42 -5.86 -42.33
N TYR A 627 -3.28 -5.98 -41.32
CA TYR A 627 -2.85 -6.00 -39.92
C TYR A 627 -2.64 -7.43 -39.41
N GLU A 628 -1.65 -7.61 -38.55
CA GLU A 628 -1.57 -8.80 -37.70
C GLU A 628 -2.78 -8.85 -36.75
N TYR A 629 -3.44 -10.01 -36.69
CA TYR A 629 -4.61 -10.15 -35.83
C TYR A 629 -4.21 -10.17 -34.35
N LEU A 630 -4.61 -9.14 -33.61
CA LEU A 630 -4.47 -9.07 -32.17
C LEU A 630 -5.70 -9.65 -31.47
N LYS A 631 -5.48 -10.55 -30.51
CA LYS A 631 -6.53 -11.04 -29.62
C LYS A 631 -7.04 -9.90 -28.73
N PRO A 632 -8.27 -9.98 -28.19
CA PRO A 632 -8.81 -8.94 -27.32
C PRO A 632 -7.90 -8.55 -26.15
N GLU A 633 -7.20 -9.50 -25.52
CA GLU A 633 -6.27 -9.25 -24.42
C GLU A 633 -4.98 -8.48 -24.82
N GLU A 634 -4.70 -8.35 -26.11
CA GLU A 634 -3.53 -7.67 -26.68
C GLU A 634 -3.86 -6.24 -27.16
N ARG A 635 -5.11 -5.79 -26.98
CA ARG A 635 -5.64 -4.47 -27.36
C ARG A 635 -5.90 -3.59 -26.13
#